data_AF-A0A820JWI3-F1
#
_entry.id   AF-A0A820JWI3-F1
#
_cell.length_a   1.000
_cell.length_b   1.000
_cell.length_c   1.000
_cell.angle_alpha   90.00
_cell.angle_beta   90.00
_cell.angle_gamma   90.00
#
_symmetry.space_group_name_H-M   'P 1'
#
loop_
_entity.id
_entity.type
_entity.pdbx_description
1 polymer ?
#
loop_
_entity_poly.entity_id
_entity_poly.type
_entity_poly.pdbx_seq_one_letter_code
_entity_poly.pdbx_strand_id
1 'polypeptide(L)'
;NFSKDSCLARNCLFDDITDPSVIQCYLRPTYGYLLQQDVQQTATGIRLRLQQNQAIASPFLEPIENVVLDVQYYTNDIIRFKLYDADNPRYEVPISLTASSGRAPSPLYEFIYSTDNTRDNLFSFKIRRRGNSITLFDTSIGGLVLNNQFLQIVTRLQSTHVYGFGENNHETLKHNVTER
;
A
#
# COMPACT_ATOMS: atom_id res chain seq x y z
N ASN A 1 -1.17 -1.62 24.29
CA ASN A 1 -1.66 -3.00 24.32
C ASN A 1 -3.18 -3.03 24.34
N PHE A 2 -3.78 -3.71 23.37
CA PHE A 2 -5.20 -4.07 23.41
C PHE A 2 -5.39 -5.28 24.31
N SER A 3 -6.50 -5.37 25.05
CA SER A 3 -6.89 -6.65 25.66
C SER A 3 -7.27 -7.65 24.57
N LYS A 4 -7.17 -8.94 24.87
CA LYS A 4 -7.60 -10.02 23.97
C LYS A 4 -9.03 -9.81 23.48
N ASP A 5 -9.95 -9.54 24.40
CA ASP A 5 -11.36 -9.33 24.06
C ASP A 5 -11.58 -8.10 23.15
N SER A 6 -10.90 -6.99 23.42
CA SER A 6 -10.98 -5.78 22.60
C SER A 6 -10.42 -6.00 21.19
N CYS A 7 -9.37 -6.82 21.06
CA CYS A 7 -8.79 -7.18 19.78
C CYS A 7 -9.74 -8.05 18.95
N LEU A 8 -10.28 -9.11 19.56
CA LEU A 8 -11.19 -10.03 18.90
C LEU A 8 -12.52 -9.36 18.52
N ALA A 9 -13.02 -8.44 19.36
CA ALA A 9 -14.21 -7.64 19.06
C ALA A 9 -14.05 -6.74 17.83
N ARG A 10 -12.81 -6.44 17.41
CA ARG A 10 -12.49 -5.70 16.18
C ARG A 10 -12.23 -6.61 14.98
N ASN A 11 -12.52 -7.91 15.07
CA ASN A 11 -12.20 -8.90 14.05
C ASN A 11 -10.71 -9.05 13.73
N CYS A 12 -9.82 -8.66 14.64
CA CYS A 12 -8.38 -8.89 14.54
C CYS A 12 -7.98 -10.27 15.07
N LEU A 13 -6.69 -10.61 14.97
CA LEU A 13 -6.07 -11.76 15.60
C LEU A 13 -5.28 -11.33 16.84
N PHE A 14 -5.24 -12.21 17.83
CA PHE A 14 -4.53 -11.98 19.09
C PHE A 14 -3.57 -13.13 19.38
N ASP A 15 -2.29 -12.82 19.61
CA ASP A 15 -1.28 -13.78 20.04
C ASP A 15 -1.04 -13.65 21.56
N ASP A 16 -1.16 -14.77 22.27
CA ASP A 16 -0.92 -14.86 23.73
C ASP A 16 0.60 -14.90 24.05
N ILE A 17 1.36 -13.92 23.54
CA ILE A 17 2.81 -13.78 23.75
C ILE A 17 3.06 -12.76 24.87
N THR A 18 3.88 -13.10 25.87
CA THR A 18 4.17 -12.22 27.02
C THR A 18 5.29 -11.20 26.77
N ASP A 19 5.95 -11.26 25.61
CA ASP A 19 6.97 -10.30 25.22
C ASP A 19 6.34 -8.95 24.81
N PRO A 20 6.61 -7.85 25.53
CA PRO A 20 6.03 -6.55 25.24
C PRO A 20 6.53 -5.93 23.93
N SER A 21 7.61 -6.44 23.33
CA SER A 21 8.12 -6.01 22.02
C SER A 21 7.30 -6.56 20.83
N VAL A 22 6.42 -7.53 21.08
CA VAL A 22 5.59 -8.17 20.05
C VAL A 22 4.21 -7.53 20.03
N ILE A 23 3.75 -7.16 18.84
CA ILE A 23 2.37 -6.69 18.64
C ILE A 23 1.42 -7.88 18.87
N GLN A 24 0.74 -7.88 20.01
CA GLN A 24 -0.19 -8.96 20.37
C GLN A 24 -1.48 -8.92 19.55
N CYS A 25 -1.95 -7.73 19.12
CA CYS A 25 -3.19 -7.58 18.35
C CYS A 25 -2.90 -7.05 16.94
N TYR A 26 -3.22 -7.81 15.91
CA TYR A 26 -2.90 -7.47 14.52
C TYR A 26 -4.01 -7.83 13.55
N LEU A 27 -4.01 -7.15 12.40
CA LEU A 27 -4.99 -7.38 11.33
C LEU A 27 -4.88 -8.81 10.82
N ARG A 28 -6.02 -9.41 10.48
CA ARG A 28 -6.04 -10.69 9.78
C ARG A 28 -5.23 -10.59 8.49
N PRO A 29 -4.36 -11.57 8.17
CA PRO A 29 -3.59 -11.57 6.92
C PRO A 29 -4.47 -11.45 5.67
N THR A 30 -5.73 -11.87 5.76
CA THR A 30 -6.71 -11.88 4.69
C THR A 30 -7.49 -10.57 4.57
N TYR A 31 -7.27 -9.60 5.47
CA TYR A 31 -7.81 -8.25 5.32
C TYR A 31 -7.02 -7.46 4.27
N GLY A 32 -7.71 -6.94 3.27
CA GLY A 32 -7.11 -6.16 2.19
C GLY A 32 -8.06 -6.05 1.01
N TYR A 33 -7.50 -5.97 -0.19
CA TYR A 33 -8.24 -5.77 -1.43
C TYR A 33 -7.98 -6.90 -2.40
N LEU A 34 -8.99 -7.29 -3.17
CA LEU A 34 -8.93 -8.27 -4.25
C LEU A 34 -8.90 -7.54 -5.59
N LEU A 35 -8.12 -8.05 -6.53
CA LEU A 35 -8.10 -7.55 -7.90
C LEU A 35 -9.37 -7.99 -8.63
N GLN A 36 -10.08 -7.03 -9.22
CA GLN A 36 -11.19 -7.29 -10.13
C GLN A 36 -10.66 -7.57 -11.55
N GLN A 37 -11.46 -8.20 -12.40
CA GLN A 37 -11.04 -8.59 -13.76
C GLN A 37 -10.73 -7.38 -14.68
N ASP A 38 -11.17 -6.17 -14.28
CA ASP A 38 -11.01 -4.92 -15.03
C ASP A 38 -9.60 -4.33 -14.91
N VAL A 39 -8.62 -4.94 -15.57
CA VAL A 39 -7.31 -4.34 -15.80
C VAL A 39 -7.32 -3.59 -17.13
N GLN A 40 -7.17 -2.27 -17.08
CA GLN A 40 -7.27 -1.39 -18.25
C GLN A 40 -5.94 -0.72 -18.55
N GLN A 41 -5.47 -0.81 -19.79
CA GLN A 41 -4.37 0.02 -20.27
C GLN A 41 -4.88 1.44 -20.55
N THR A 42 -4.15 2.46 -20.11
CA THR A 42 -4.45 3.87 -20.34
C THR A 42 -3.38 4.49 -21.23
N ALA A 43 -3.63 5.69 -21.74
CA ALA A 43 -2.63 6.43 -22.55
C ALA A 43 -1.32 6.69 -21.79
N THR A 44 -1.37 6.76 -20.45
CA THR A 44 -0.22 7.07 -19.58
C THR A 44 0.27 5.87 -18.76
N GLY A 45 -0.48 4.77 -18.70
CA GLY A 45 -0.09 3.56 -17.95
C GLY A 45 -1.19 2.52 -17.80
N ILE A 46 -1.52 2.16 -16.57
CA ILE A 46 -2.43 1.04 -16.25
C ILE A 46 -3.36 1.43 -15.11
N ARG A 47 -4.62 1.02 -15.22
CA ARG A 47 -5.67 1.22 -14.23
C ARG A 47 -6.23 -0.13 -13.80
N LEU A 48 -6.32 -0.35 -12.51
CA LEU A 48 -6.81 -1.58 -11.91
C LEU A 48 -7.97 -1.25 -10.97
N ARG A 49 -9.04 -2.04 -11.03
CA ARG A 49 -10.11 -1.99 -10.04
C ARG A 49 -9.87 -3.02 -8.94
N LEU A 50 -10.00 -2.57 -7.70
CA LEU A 50 -9.79 -3.34 -6.50
C LEU A 50 -11.08 -3.28 -5.67
N GLN A 51 -11.43 -4.39 -5.03
CA GLN A 51 -12.56 -4.46 -4.11
C GLN A 51 -12.08 -4.91 -2.74
N GLN A 52 -12.56 -4.29 -1.67
CA GLN A 52 -12.27 -4.74 -0.31
C GLN A 52 -12.70 -6.21 -0.15
N ASN A 53 -11.88 -7.01 0.53
CA ASN A 53 -12.19 -8.40 0.79
C ASN A 53 -13.31 -8.55 1.83
N GLN A 54 -14.54 -8.68 1.36
CA GLN A 54 -15.75 -8.76 2.18
C GLN A 54 -15.86 -10.08 2.97
N ALA A 55 -14.97 -11.05 2.75
CA ALA A 55 -14.93 -12.28 3.57
C ALA A 55 -14.57 -11.98 5.04
N ILE A 56 -13.94 -10.84 5.32
CA ILE A 56 -13.59 -10.39 6.66
C ILE A 56 -14.20 -9.00 6.89
N ALA A 57 -15.03 -8.88 7.93
CA ALA A 57 -15.58 -7.60 8.35
C ALA A 57 -14.46 -6.65 8.78
N SER A 58 -14.56 -5.38 8.35
CA SER A 58 -13.54 -4.37 8.62
C SER A 58 -13.41 -4.07 10.12
N PRO A 59 -12.17 -4.01 10.67
CA PRO A 59 -11.91 -3.47 12.00
C PRO A 59 -12.16 -1.97 12.12
N PHE A 60 -12.36 -1.29 10.99
CA PHE A 60 -12.44 0.15 10.88
C PHE A 60 -13.80 0.59 10.37
N LEU A 61 -14.23 1.78 10.79
CA LEU A 61 -15.46 2.40 10.32
C LEU A 61 -15.28 2.91 8.88
N GLU A 62 -16.35 2.81 8.09
CA GLU A 62 -16.44 3.35 6.73
C GLU A 62 -15.29 2.90 5.80
N PRO A 63 -15.12 1.58 5.58
CA PRO A 63 -14.15 1.07 4.62
C PRO A 63 -14.52 1.52 3.20
N ILE A 64 -13.52 1.87 2.40
CA ILE A 64 -13.72 2.19 0.99
C ILE A 64 -13.81 0.87 0.23
N GLU A 65 -15.00 0.48 -0.20
CA GLU A 65 -15.21 -0.85 -0.78
C GLU A 65 -14.62 -0.97 -2.18
N ASN A 66 -14.83 0.02 -3.04
CA ASN A 66 -14.37 0.02 -4.42
C ASN A 66 -13.24 1.04 -4.59
N VAL A 67 -12.06 0.53 -4.98
CA VAL A 67 -10.85 1.33 -5.10
C VAL A 67 -10.30 1.22 -6.51
N VAL A 68 -9.88 2.35 -7.07
CA VAL A 68 -9.10 2.38 -8.30
C VAL A 68 -7.64 2.62 -7.96
N LEU A 69 -6.76 1.74 -8.46
CA LEU A 69 -5.34 1.98 -8.56
C LEU A 69 -5.03 2.50 -9.97
N ASP A 70 -4.62 3.75 -10.08
CA ASP A 70 -4.16 4.36 -11.34
C ASP A 70 -2.65 4.54 -11.30
N VAL A 71 -1.95 3.88 -12.21
CA VAL A 71 -0.51 3.88 -12.33
C VAL A 71 -0.12 4.58 -13.64
N GLN A 72 0.72 5.58 -13.51
CA GLN A 72 1.20 6.42 -14.61
C GLN A 72 2.72 6.28 -14.74
N TYR A 73 3.19 5.92 -15.93
CA TYR A 73 4.60 5.98 -16.28
C TYR A 73 4.95 7.43 -16.63
N TYR A 74 5.18 8.24 -15.60
CA TYR A 74 5.20 9.70 -15.69
C TYR A 74 6.43 10.25 -16.44
N THR A 75 7.62 9.80 -16.07
CA THR A 75 8.86 10.00 -16.85
C THR A 75 9.67 8.69 -16.84
N ASN A 76 10.86 8.69 -17.47
CA ASN A 76 11.74 7.52 -17.43
C ASN A 76 12.19 7.16 -15.99
N ASP A 77 12.20 8.14 -15.10
CA ASP A 77 12.68 8.02 -13.71
C ASP A 77 11.55 8.09 -12.67
N ILE A 78 10.38 8.61 -13.05
CA ILE A 78 9.24 8.83 -12.15
C ILE A 78 8.09 7.93 -12.56
N ILE A 79 7.67 7.06 -11.63
CA ILE A 79 6.38 6.39 -11.65
C ILE A 79 5.46 7.05 -10.63
N ARG A 80 4.19 7.23 -11.00
CA ARG A 80 3.16 7.69 -10.08
C ARG A 80 2.11 6.61 -9.94
N PHE A 81 1.70 6.32 -8.72
CA PHE A 81 0.50 5.55 -8.48
C PHE A 81 -0.43 6.33 -7.55
N LYS A 82 -1.74 6.13 -7.72
CA LYS A 82 -2.77 6.73 -6.89
C LYS A 82 -3.85 5.68 -6.61
N LEU A 83 -4.17 5.51 -5.34
CA LEU A 83 -5.32 4.74 -4.86
C LEU A 83 -6.42 5.74 -4.52
N TYR A 84 -7.61 5.57 -5.08
CA TYR A 84 -8.75 6.43 -4.78
C TYR A 84 -10.06 5.66 -4.77
N ASP A 85 -11.02 6.20 -4.03
CA ASP A 85 -12.39 5.71 -3.97
C ASP A 85 -13.05 5.88 -5.34
N ALA A 86 -13.59 4.77 -5.86
CA ALA A 86 -14.22 4.73 -7.18
C ALA A 86 -15.61 5.38 -7.19
N ASP A 87 -16.27 5.40 -6.04
CA ASP A 87 -17.69 5.75 -5.90
C ASP A 87 -17.88 7.17 -5.36
N ASN A 88 -16.95 7.63 -4.53
CA ASN A 88 -17.04 8.94 -3.88
C ASN A 88 -15.75 9.75 -4.11
N PRO A 89 -15.81 10.92 -4.76
CA PRO A 89 -14.67 11.82 -4.84
C PRO A 89 -14.19 12.23 -3.45
N ARG A 90 -12.88 12.16 -3.24
CA ARG A 90 -12.23 12.52 -1.96
C ARG A 90 -11.35 13.74 -2.14
N TYR A 91 -11.01 14.40 -1.03
CA TYR A 91 -10.09 15.52 -1.07
C TYR A 91 -8.75 15.12 -1.71
N GLU A 92 -8.33 15.93 -2.68
CA GLU A 92 -7.00 15.86 -3.30
C GLU A 92 -6.31 17.19 -3.07
N VAL A 93 -5.02 17.15 -2.73
CA VAL A 93 -4.23 18.37 -2.55
C VAL A 93 -4.20 19.12 -3.89
N PRO A 94 -4.63 20.39 -3.94
CA PRO A 94 -4.77 21.15 -5.19
C PRO A 94 -3.40 21.67 -5.68
N ILE A 95 -2.53 20.75 -6.09
CA ILE A 95 -1.23 21.05 -6.68
C ILE A 95 -1.25 20.80 -8.18
N SER A 96 -0.72 21.76 -8.94
CA SER A 96 -0.51 21.59 -10.37
C SER A 96 0.69 20.69 -10.61
N LEU A 97 0.43 19.47 -11.09
CA LEU A 97 1.47 18.59 -11.60
C LEU A 97 1.60 18.85 -13.11
N THR A 98 2.83 18.97 -13.61
CA THR A 98 3.10 19.06 -15.04
C THR A 98 2.67 17.78 -15.74
N ALA A 99 1.50 17.78 -16.37
CA ALA A 99 0.96 16.58 -17.01
C ALA A 99 1.98 15.94 -17.97
N SER A 100 2.22 14.63 -17.84
CA SER A 100 2.93 13.90 -18.88
C SER A 100 2.02 13.83 -20.11
N SER A 101 2.56 14.14 -21.29
CA SER A 101 1.81 14.10 -22.56
C SER A 101 1.50 12.67 -23.03
N GLY A 102 1.91 11.66 -22.26
CA GLY A 102 1.73 10.25 -22.57
C GLY A 102 2.52 9.36 -21.60
N ARG A 103 2.63 8.08 -21.99
CA ARG A 103 3.47 7.09 -21.31
C ARG A 103 4.96 7.40 -21.52
N ALA A 104 5.78 7.24 -20.48
CA ALA A 104 7.23 7.35 -20.59
C ALA A 104 7.78 6.38 -21.66
N PRO A 105 8.67 6.84 -22.56
CA PRO A 105 9.14 6.04 -23.69
C PRO A 105 10.15 4.95 -23.28
N SER A 106 10.95 5.17 -22.23
CA SER A 106 11.97 4.24 -21.76
C SER A 106 12.06 4.24 -20.22
N PRO A 107 11.02 3.75 -19.52
CA PRO A 107 11.01 3.72 -18.07
C PRO A 107 12.11 2.81 -17.51
N LEU A 108 12.92 3.32 -16.59
CA LEU A 108 13.96 2.58 -15.87
C LEU A 108 13.41 1.64 -14.79
N TYR A 109 12.09 1.59 -14.68
CA TYR A 109 11.34 0.82 -13.71
C TYR A 109 10.26 -0.02 -14.41
N GLU A 110 9.72 -0.96 -13.65
CA GLU A 110 8.56 -1.75 -14.02
C GLU A 110 7.59 -1.85 -12.85
N PHE A 111 6.30 -1.83 -13.18
CA PHE A 111 5.21 -2.08 -12.25
C PHE A 111 4.78 -3.53 -12.41
N ILE A 112 4.77 -4.26 -11.30
CA ILE A 112 4.42 -5.68 -11.25
C ILE A 112 3.35 -5.84 -10.19
N TYR A 113 2.23 -6.47 -10.51
CA TYR A 113 1.19 -6.81 -9.54
C TYR A 113 1.01 -8.33 -9.46
N SER A 114 0.55 -8.81 -8.31
CA SER A 114 0.24 -10.22 -8.09
C SER A 114 -0.99 -10.37 -7.21
N THR A 115 -1.81 -11.36 -7.53
CA THR A 115 -2.78 -11.97 -6.62
C THR A 115 -2.27 -13.31 -6.10
N ASP A 116 -1.32 -13.96 -6.75
CA ASP A 116 -0.74 -15.22 -6.25
C ASP A 116 0.19 -14.92 -5.06
N ASN A 117 -0.33 -15.14 -3.85
CA ASN A 117 0.39 -14.99 -2.59
C ASN A 117 -0.29 -15.76 -1.45
N THR A 118 0.41 -15.85 -0.33
CA THR A 118 0.00 -16.58 0.88
C THR A 118 -1.13 -15.92 1.68
N ARG A 119 -1.81 -14.91 1.13
CA ARG A 119 -2.90 -14.18 1.78
C ARG A 119 -4.16 -14.19 0.94
N ASP A 120 -4.65 -15.38 0.62
CA ASP A 120 -5.98 -15.58 0.01
C ASP A 120 -6.25 -14.70 -1.22
N ASN A 121 -5.29 -14.68 -2.13
CA ASN A 121 -5.38 -13.95 -3.39
C ASN A 121 -5.49 -12.42 -3.28
N LEU A 122 -5.13 -11.83 -2.13
CA LEU A 122 -5.12 -10.39 -1.95
C LEU A 122 -4.18 -9.70 -2.96
N PHE A 123 -4.58 -8.55 -3.45
CA PHE A 123 -3.80 -7.72 -4.35
C PHE A 123 -2.54 -7.18 -3.66
N SER A 124 -1.41 -7.28 -4.37
CA SER A 124 -0.18 -6.58 -4.02
C SER A 124 0.53 -6.11 -5.28
N PHE A 125 1.41 -5.12 -5.15
CA PHE A 125 2.24 -4.65 -6.24
C PHE A 125 3.65 -4.30 -5.79
N LYS A 126 4.53 -4.26 -6.79
CA LYS A 126 5.95 -3.95 -6.68
C LYS A 126 6.33 -2.95 -7.76
N ILE A 127 7.29 -2.10 -7.43
CA ILE A 127 8.01 -1.27 -8.40
C ILE A 127 9.44 -1.78 -8.39
N ARG A 128 9.92 -2.28 -9.53
CA ARG A 128 11.26 -2.86 -9.67
C ARG A 128 12.11 -2.04 -10.61
N ARG A 129 13.37 -1.79 -10.26
CA ARG A 129 14.37 -1.15 -11.11
C ARG A 129 14.79 -2.14 -12.19
N ARG A 130 14.70 -1.76 -13.47
CA ARG A 130 15.03 -2.65 -14.59
C ARG A 130 16.52 -2.98 -14.68
N GLY A 131 17.38 -1.98 -14.50
CA GLY A 131 18.82 -2.14 -14.73
C GLY A 131 19.51 -3.19 -13.85
N ASN A 132 18.93 -3.54 -12.69
CA ASN A 132 19.51 -4.53 -11.76
C ASN A 132 18.46 -5.37 -11.01
N SER A 133 17.19 -5.32 -11.42
CA SER A 133 16.08 -6.05 -10.82
C SER A 133 15.84 -5.82 -9.31
N ILE A 134 16.38 -4.74 -8.72
CA ILE A 134 16.12 -4.40 -7.31
C ILE A 134 14.69 -3.87 -7.16
N THR A 135 13.92 -4.43 -6.22
CA THR A 135 12.53 -4.02 -5.96
C THR A 135 12.50 -2.78 -5.07
N LEU A 136 12.20 -1.60 -5.60
CA LEU A 136 12.25 -0.34 -4.85
C LEU A 136 11.06 -0.13 -3.92
N PHE A 137 9.90 -0.69 -4.27
CA PHE A 137 8.67 -0.60 -3.49
C PHE A 137 7.97 -1.96 -3.55
N ASP A 138 7.54 -2.51 -2.41
CA ASP A 138 6.94 -3.84 -2.32
C ASP A 138 5.83 -3.89 -1.27
N THR A 139 4.58 -3.89 -1.73
CA THR A 139 3.40 -3.99 -0.85
C THR A 139 3.01 -5.41 -0.49
N SER A 140 3.74 -6.44 -0.93
CA SER A 140 3.40 -7.83 -0.62
C SER A 140 3.63 -8.21 0.85
N ILE A 141 4.03 -7.28 1.71
CA ILE A 141 3.88 -7.41 3.17
C ILE A 141 2.46 -7.10 3.66
N GLY A 142 1.57 -6.62 2.78
CA GLY A 142 0.14 -6.50 3.05
C GLY A 142 -0.18 -5.28 3.91
N GLY A 143 -1.35 -5.31 4.56
CA GLY A 143 -1.79 -4.20 5.41
C GLY A 143 -2.24 -2.97 4.61
N LEU A 144 -2.74 -3.16 3.39
CA LEU A 144 -3.44 -2.09 2.67
C LEU A 144 -4.80 -1.87 3.33
N VAL A 145 -4.98 -0.71 3.95
CA VAL A 145 -6.22 -0.30 4.60
C VAL A 145 -6.63 1.04 4.01
N LEU A 146 -7.85 1.14 3.49
CA LEU A 146 -8.40 2.40 2.99
C LEU A 146 -9.81 2.57 3.54
N ASN A 147 -9.97 3.55 4.43
CA ASN A 147 -11.24 3.94 5.01
C ASN A 147 -11.37 5.46 4.93
N ASN A 148 -12.55 5.99 5.26
CA ASN A 148 -12.81 7.42 5.15
C ASN A 148 -11.82 8.32 5.92
N GLN A 149 -11.38 7.90 7.10
CA GLN A 149 -10.46 8.69 7.95
C GLN A 149 -9.17 7.96 8.32
N PHE A 150 -8.89 6.83 7.69
CA PHE A 150 -7.66 6.07 7.94
C PHE A 150 -7.17 5.41 6.66
N LEU A 151 -5.95 5.75 6.24
CA LEU A 151 -5.30 5.20 5.06
C LEU A 151 -3.95 4.62 5.47
N GLN A 152 -3.68 3.38 5.09
CA GLN A 152 -2.42 2.70 5.37
C GLN A 152 -1.94 1.96 4.14
N ILE A 153 -0.66 2.14 3.83
CA ILE A 153 0.10 1.36 2.85
C ILE A 153 1.45 1.04 3.47
N VAL A 154 1.94 -0.17 3.23
CA VAL A 154 3.22 -0.64 3.76
C VAL A 154 4.09 -1.08 2.59
N THR A 155 5.39 -0.79 2.69
CA THR A 155 6.39 -1.28 1.74
C THR A 155 7.56 -1.92 2.47
N ARG A 156 8.13 -2.98 1.91
CA ARG A 156 9.42 -3.49 2.36
C ARG A 156 10.56 -2.56 1.92
N LEU A 157 11.46 -2.26 2.84
CA LEU A 157 12.68 -1.53 2.55
C LEU A 157 13.75 -2.48 2.00
N GLN A 158 14.48 -2.04 0.98
CA GLN A 158 15.62 -2.80 0.44
C GLN A 158 16.95 -2.50 1.15
N SER A 159 16.99 -1.44 1.96
CA SER A 159 18.17 -1.05 2.72
C SER A 159 17.76 -0.31 3.99
N THR A 160 18.67 -0.26 4.96
CA THR A 160 18.49 0.52 6.19
C THR A 160 18.87 1.99 6.03
N HIS A 161 19.25 2.42 4.82
CA HIS A 161 19.65 3.80 4.52
C HIS A 161 18.41 4.63 4.15
N VAL A 162 17.67 5.05 5.18
CA VAL A 162 16.46 5.86 5.05
C VAL A 162 16.71 7.26 5.62
N TYR A 163 16.27 8.29 4.90
CA TYR A 163 16.50 9.71 5.19
C TYR A 163 15.24 10.53 4.89
N GLY A 164 15.08 11.69 5.53
CA GLY A 164 13.94 12.58 5.32
C GLY A 164 12.91 12.47 6.43
N PHE A 165 11.62 12.52 6.07
CA PHE A 165 10.48 12.83 6.94
C PHE A 165 10.61 14.22 7.60
N GLY A 166 9.49 14.88 7.89
CA GLY A 166 9.54 16.21 8.51
C GLY A 166 8.20 16.91 8.59
N GLU A 167 8.09 18.01 9.33
CA GLU A 167 9.17 18.65 10.12
C GLU A 167 9.21 18.10 11.56
N ASN A 168 10.31 17.42 11.93
CA ASN A 168 10.50 16.83 13.26
C ASN A 168 11.99 16.91 13.66
N ASN A 169 12.30 16.91 14.96
CA ASN A 169 13.67 16.84 15.44
C ASN A 169 14.14 15.39 15.49
N HIS A 170 15.00 14.99 14.54
CA HIS A 170 15.62 13.67 14.53
C HIS A 170 17.02 13.75 15.16
N GLU A 171 17.35 12.83 16.07
CA GLU A 171 18.67 12.77 16.73
C GLU A 171 19.81 12.51 15.73
N THR A 172 19.52 11.80 14.64
CA THR A 172 20.48 11.52 13.56
C THR A 172 19.82 11.68 12.18
N LEU A 173 20.64 11.92 11.16
CA LEU A 173 20.16 12.08 9.78
C LEU A 173 19.63 10.77 9.18
N LYS A 174 20.30 9.64 9.47
CA LYS A 174 19.90 8.30 9.01
C LYS A 174 18.90 7.72 10.01
N HIS A 175 17.71 7.35 9.54
CA HIS A 175 16.70 6.72 10.39
C HIS A 175 17.15 5.35 10.91
N ASN A 176 16.94 5.11 12.21
CA ASN A 176 17.07 3.79 12.79
C ASN A 176 15.82 2.96 12.44
N VAL A 177 15.96 2.09 11.45
CA VAL A 177 14.89 1.17 10.98
C VAL A 177 15.15 -0.28 11.37
N THR A 178 16.09 -0.48 12.29
CA THR A 178 16.53 -1.80 12.77
C THR A 178 16.07 -2.11 14.20
N GLU A 179 15.67 -1.10 14.96
CA GLU A 179 15.09 -1.29 16.28
C GLU A 179 13.64 -1.77 16.17
N ARG A 180 13.38 -2.91 16.82
CA ARG A 180 12.05 -3.36 17.21
C ARG A 180 11.90 -3.13 18.70
#